data_AF-A0A967N6F8-F1
#
_entry.id   AF-A0A967N6F8-F1
#
_cell.length_a   1.000
_cell.length_b   1.000
_cell.length_c   1.000
_cell.angle_alpha   90.00
_cell.angle_beta   90.00
_cell.angle_gamma   90.00
#
_symmetry.space_group_name_H-M   'P 1'
#
loop_
_entity.id
_entity.type
_entity.pdbx_description
1 polymer ?
#
loop_
_entity_poly.entity_id
_entity_poly.type
_entity_poly.pdbx_seq_one_letter_code
_entity_poly.pdbx_strand_id
1 'polypeptide(L)'
;MPESGGGHDAHGLSRSHYRPRTGAGWTALLLFGLLMVLAQPPVVHGLVNRIDPWVLGMPFLYAYLLVVYTALIAVLVWAMHRGL
;
A
#
# COMPACT_ATOMS: atom_id res chain seq x y z
N MET A 1 1.06 51.87 -30.43
CA MET A 1 2.00 50.74 -30.25
C MET A 1 1.38 49.73 -29.30
N PRO A 2 1.37 48.43 -29.65
CA PRO A 2 0.66 47.38 -28.91
C PRO A 2 1.58 46.59 -27.93
N GLU A 3 0.93 45.84 -27.04
CA GLU A 3 1.37 44.63 -26.32
C GLU A 3 2.38 44.72 -25.16
N SER A 4 1.91 44.32 -23.97
CA SER A 4 2.65 43.36 -23.14
C SER A 4 1.64 42.64 -22.24
N GLY A 5 1.04 41.59 -22.79
CA GLY A 5 0.28 40.61 -22.03
C GLY A 5 1.20 39.97 -20.99
N GLY A 6 1.02 40.34 -19.73
CA GLY A 6 1.62 39.64 -18.60
C GLY A 6 0.94 38.28 -18.47
N GLY A 7 1.61 37.25 -18.97
CA GLY A 7 1.18 35.86 -18.90
C GLY A 7 0.82 35.49 -17.46
N HIS A 8 -0.48 35.26 -17.24
CA HIS A 8 -0.95 34.45 -16.12
C HIS A 8 -0.62 32.99 -16.44
N ASP A 9 0.67 32.67 -16.42
CA ASP A 9 1.15 31.31 -16.62
C ASP A 9 1.05 30.60 -15.27
N ALA A 10 -0.18 30.47 -14.79
CA ALA A 10 -0.54 29.52 -13.74
C ALA A 10 -0.42 28.09 -14.29
N HIS A 11 0.76 27.72 -14.78
CA HIS A 11 1.16 26.32 -14.93
C HIS A 11 1.73 25.82 -13.60
N GLY A 12 0.96 26.01 -12.53
CA GLY A 12 0.88 25.05 -11.45
C GLY A 12 0.19 23.77 -11.95
N LEU A 13 0.71 23.19 -13.03
CA LEU A 13 0.40 21.83 -13.40
C LEU A 13 0.99 20.97 -12.29
N SER A 14 0.17 20.67 -11.28
CA SER A 14 0.39 19.60 -10.32
C SER A 14 0.76 18.35 -11.10
N ARG A 15 2.07 18.19 -11.30
CA ARG A 15 2.69 17.15 -12.08
C ARG A 15 2.41 15.88 -11.30
N SER A 16 1.37 15.16 -11.72
CA SER A 16 0.80 14.02 -11.00
C SER A 16 1.91 13.04 -10.60
N HIS A 17 2.36 13.19 -9.36
CA HIS A 17 3.30 12.30 -8.67
C HIS A 17 2.60 11.04 -8.16
N TYR A 18 1.31 10.88 -8.51
CA TYR A 18 0.46 9.81 -8.02
C TYR A 18 0.66 8.49 -8.77
N ARG A 19 1.25 8.54 -9.98
CA ARG A 19 1.50 7.34 -10.78
C ARG A 19 2.91 6.81 -10.51
N PRO A 20 3.06 5.58 -9.96
CA PRO A 20 4.37 4.94 -9.88
C PRO A 20 4.93 4.79 -11.30
N ARG A 21 5.96 5.57 -11.59
CA ARG A 21 6.63 5.62 -12.89
C ARG A 21 7.69 4.52 -13.04
N THR A 22 8.04 3.87 -11.95
CA THR A 22 9.11 2.86 -11.84
C THR A 22 8.52 1.48 -11.57
N GLY A 23 9.17 0.43 -12.10
CA GLY A 23 8.75 -0.96 -11.84
C GLY A 23 8.73 -1.30 -10.35
N ALA A 24 9.65 -0.73 -9.57
CA ALA A 24 9.69 -0.88 -8.11
C ALA A 24 8.45 -0.29 -7.41
N GLY A 25 7.90 0.82 -7.91
CA GLY A 25 6.66 1.40 -7.38
C GLY A 25 5.44 0.52 -7.64
N TRP A 26 5.39 -0.14 -8.79
CA TRP A 26 4.38 -1.17 -9.07
C TRP A 26 4.54 -2.39 -8.18
N THR A 27 5.77 -2.85 -7.94
CA THR A 27 6.02 -3.96 -7.00
C THR A 27 5.58 -3.59 -5.58
N ALA A 28 5.89 -2.37 -5.10
CA ALA A 28 5.44 -1.89 -3.80
C ALA A 28 3.91 -1.85 -3.69
N LEU A 29 3.24 -1.31 -4.71
CA LEU A 29 1.78 -1.22 -4.76
C LEU A 29 1.13 -2.61 -4.77
N LEU A 30 1.66 -3.54 -5.57
CA LEU A 30 1.17 -4.91 -5.64
C LEU A 30 1.41 -5.66 -4.33
N LEU A 31 2.59 -5.55 -3.72
CA LEU A 31 2.89 -6.19 -2.43
C LEU A 31 1.97 -5.64 -1.33
N PHE A 32 1.85 -4.32 -1.25
CA PHE A 32 0.99 -3.66 -0.28
C PHE A 32 -0.47 -4.04 -0.48
N GLY A 33 -0.97 -4.01 -1.72
CA GLY A 33 -2.33 -4.40 -2.06
C GLY A 33 -2.63 -5.86 -1.70
N LEU A 34 -1.71 -6.78 -2.02
CA LEU A 34 -1.86 -8.20 -1.69
C LEU A 34 -1.90 -8.44 -0.18
N LEU A 35 -0.99 -7.81 0.57
CA LEU A 35 -0.97 -7.89 2.04
C LEU A 35 -2.22 -7.25 2.66
N MET A 36 -2.72 -6.16 2.08
CA MET A 36 -3.96 -5.50 2.51
C MET A 36 -5.17 -6.41 2.35
N VAL A 37 -5.27 -7.14 1.23
CA VAL A 37 -6.34 -8.12 1.00
C VAL A 37 -6.28 -9.24 2.04
N LEU A 38 -5.08 -9.72 2.40
CA LEU A 38 -4.89 -10.70 3.47
C LEU A 38 -5.37 -10.21 4.84
N ALA A 39 -5.24 -8.90 5.11
CA ALA A 39 -5.73 -8.28 6.34
C ALA A 39 -7.26 -8.03 6.33
N GLN A 40 -7.96 -8.23 5.22
CA GLN A 40 -9.40 -7.95 5.14
C GLN A 40 -10.24 -9.03 5.85
N PRO A 41 -11.33 -8.63 6.54
CA PRO A 41 -12.26 -9.56 7.20
C PRO A 41 -12.69 -10.77 6.37
N PRO A 42 -13.10 -10.66 5.08
CA PRO A 42 -13.49 -11.82 4.28
C PRO A 42 -12.38 -12.87 4.10
N VAL A 43 -11.12 -12.48 3.98
CA VAL A 43 -10.01 -13.43 3.79
C VAL A 43 -9.63 -14.06 5.13
N VAL A 44 -9.53 -13.24 6.18
CA VAL A 44 -9.27 -13.72 7.54
C VAL A 44 -10.36 -14.68 7.99
N HIS A 45 -11.64 -14.32 7.81
CA HIS A 45 -12.77 -15.14 8.24
C HIS A 45 -13.03 -16.33 7.28
N GLY A 46 -12.66 -16.24 6.00
CA GLY A 46 -12.81 -17.33 5.04
C GLY A 46 -11.73 -18.42 5.14
N LEU A 47 -10.49 -18.03 5.47
CA LEU A 47 -9.33 -18.94 5.49
C LEU A 47 -8.93 -19.36 6.91
N VAL A 48 -8.95 -18.45 7.88
CA VAL A 48 -8.49 -18.72 9.26
C VAL A 48 -9.60 -19.35 10.12
N ASN A 49 -10.87 -19.02 9.87
CA ASN A 49 -12.01 -19.57 10.65
C ASN A 49 -12.46 -20.97 10.19
N ARG A 50 -11.89 -21.52 9.09
CA ARG A 50 -12.13 -22.90 8.64
C ARG A 50 -11.12 -23.91 9.21
N ILE A 51 -10.00 -23.42 9.73
CA ILE A 51 -9.02 -24.26 10.40
C ILE A 51 -9.57 -24.46 11.81
N ASP A 52 -10.16 -25.62 12.06
CA ASP A 52 -10.66 -26.03 13.38
C ASP A 52 -9.68 -25.58 14.48
N PRO A 53 -10.11 -24.77 15.46
CA PRO A 53 -9.24 -24.01 16.36
C PRO A 53 -8.68 -24.90 17.48
N TRP A 54 -8.22 -26.10 17.15
CA TRP A 54 -8.06 -27.17 18.13
C TRP A 54 -6.78 -27.11 18.95
N VAL A 55 -5.82 -26.22 18.62
CA VAL A 55 -4.60 -26.06 19.43
C VAL A 55 -4.22 -24.60 19.73
N LEU A 56 -4.64 -23.61 18.93
CA LEU A 56 -4.10 -22.23 19.09
C LEU A 56 -5.05 -21.06 18.74
N GLY A 57 -6.34 -21.33 18.46
CA GLY A 57 -7.43 -20.35 18.16
C GLY A 57 -7.05 -18.87 18.00
N MET A 58 -7.44 -18.03 18.97
CA MET A 58 -7.15 -16.58 19.02
C MET A 58 -5.66 -16.22 18.94
N PRO A 59 -4.73 -16.85 19.70
CA PRO A 59 -3.31 -16.49 19.62
C PRO A 59 -2.69 -16.71 18.23
N PHE A 60 -3.13 -17.73 17.47
CA PHE A 60 -2.71 -17.91 16.09
C PHE A 60 -3.19 -16.77 15.19
N LEU A 61 -4.44 -16.35 15.34
CA LEU A 61 -4.99 -15.21 14.62
C LEU A 61 -4.16 -13.94 14.89
N TYR A 62 -3.83 -13.66 16.15
CA TYR A 62 -3.01 -12.51 16.50
C TYR A 62 -1.57 -12.60 15.96
N ALA A 63 -0.95 -13.78 15.99
CA ALA A 63 0.38 -13.98 15.39
C ALA A 63 0.35 -13.77 13.87
N TYR A 64 -0.68 -14.28 13.20
CA TYR A 64 -0.89 -14.07 11.77
C TYR A 64 -1.07 -12.57 11.45
N LEU A 65 -1.96 -11.87 12.16
CA LEU A 65 -2.15 -10.42 12.00
C LEU A 65 -0.84 -9.67 12.26
N LEU A 66 -0.09 -10.04 13.31
CA LEU A 66 1.20 -9.44 13.63
C LEU A 66 2.19 -9.57 12.45
N VAL A 67 2.31 -10.76 11.85
CA VAL A 67 3.17 -10.97 10.68
C VAL A 67 2.69 -10.14 9.49
N VAL A 68 1.38 -10.10 9.21
CA VAL A 68 0.84 -9.33 8.08
C VAL A 68 1.06 -7.83 8.27
N TYR A 69 0.81 -7.28 9.47
CA TYR A 69 1.01 -5.87 9.76
C TYR A 69 2.49 -5.48 9.76
N THR A 70 3.38 -6.30 10.31
CA THR A 70 4.82 -6.05 10.24
C THR A 70 5.31 -6.08 8.79
N ALA A 71 4.81 -7.00 7.97
CA ALA A 71 5.11 -7.04 6.54
C ALA A 71 4.61 -5.77 5.80
N LEU A 72 3.40 -5.29 6.11
CA LEU A 72 2.88 -4.03 5.56
C LEU A 72 3.80 -2.84 5.88
N ILE A 73 4.21 -2.72 7.15
CA ILE A 73 5.14 -1.66 7.58
C ILE A 73 6.49 -1.81 6.87
N ALA A 74 7.02 -3.03 6.76
CA ALA A 74 8.27 -3.30 6.06
C ALA A 74 8.21 -2.90 4.58
N VAL A 75 7.08 -3.12 3.91
CA VAL A 75 6.86 -2.70 2.52
C VAL A 75 6.87 -1.17 2.40
N LEU A 76 6.22 -0.46 3.33
CA LEU A 76 6.24 1.02 3.36
C LEU A 76 7.64 1.56 3.60
N VAL A 77 8.34 1.00 4.59
CA VAL A 77 9.73 1.39 4.92
C VAL A 77 10.64 1.11 3.72
N TRP A 78 10.50 -0.04 3.08
CA TRP A 78 11.24 -0.39 1.86
C TRP A 78 10.94 0.58 0.71
N ALA A 79 9.68 0.93 0.49
CA ALA A 79 9.29 1.90 -0.54
C ALA A 79 9.91 3.28 -0.26
N MET A 80 9.87 3.74 0.99
CA MET A 80 10.51 4.97 1.44
C MET A 80 12.03 4.96 1.20
N HIS A 81 12.72 3.85 1.53
CA HIS A 81 14.16 3.71 1.27
C HIS A 81 14.52 3.69 -0.21
N ARG A 82 13.59 3.30 -1.09
CA ARG A 82 13.77 3.32 -2.55
C ARG A 82 13.47 4.69 -3.17
N GLY A 83 13.04 5.67 -2.38
CA GLY A 83 12.66 7.01 -2.86
C GLY A 83 11.43 7.00 -3.76
N LEU A 84 10.51 6.06 -3.51
CA LEU A 84 9.21 5.97 -4.18
C LEU A 84 8.18 6.93 -3.58
#